data_AF-A0A0J6YQZ3-F1
#
_entry.id   AF-A0A0J6YQZ3-F1
#
_cell.length_a   1.000
_cell.length_b   1.000
_cell.length_c   1.000
_cell.angle_alpha   90.00
_cell.angle_beta   90.00
_cell.angle_gamma   90.00
#
_symmetry.space_group_name_H-M   'P 1'
#
loop_
_entity.id
_entity.type
_entity.pdbx_description
1 polymer ?
#
loop_
_entity_poly.entity_id
_entity_poly.type
_entity_poly.pdbx_seq_one_letter_code
_entity_poly.pdbx_strand_id
1 'polypeptide(L)'
;MASNSSPDYKALYFQAEAWCLQAEAQHLQAEAWCLQAEAHLQQTTFGEFLDACHSLLSLLLVVAPLSKFTKGSIPPPTGKYCLLMLHSWLDCAATQQQIFMSVCRHLQPIEESAPCLFTPCHQLEDFSEMIDQYLISSEKNLEIYK
;
A
#
# COMPACT_ATOMS: atom_id res chain seq x y z
N MET A 1 -45.47 -49.33 18.90
CA MET A 1 -44.22 -50.11 18.99
C MET A 1 -43.09 -49.16 18.65
N ALA A 2 -42.55 -48.46 19.65
CA ALA A 2 -41.43 -47.54 19.43
C ALA A 2 -40.16 -48.38 19.29
N SER A 3 -39.57 -48.40 18.09
CA SER A 3 -38.29 -49.06 17.86
C SER A 3 -37.21 -48.27 18.58
N ASN A 4 -36.76 -48.77 19.73
CA ASN A 4 -35.56 -48.31 20.40
C ASN A 4 -34.33 -48.75 19.59
N SER A 5 -34.09 -48.09 18.46
CA SER A 5 -32.80 -48.15 17.77
C SER A 5 -31.79 -47.47 18.68
N SER A 6 -30.85 -48.25 19.24
CA SER A 6 -29.72 -47.69 19.98
C SER A 6 -28.93 -46.77 19.04
N PRO A 7 -28.56 -45.54 19.45
CA PRO A 7 -27.79 -44.64 18.61
C PRO A 7 -26.44 -45.28 18.24
N ASP A 8 -26.00 -45.10 17.00
CA ASP A 8 -24.64 -45.43 16.61
C ASP A 8 -23.68 -44.42 17.23
N TYR A 9 -23.25 -44.70 18.46
CA TYR A 9 -22.35 -43.84 19.23
C TYR A 9 -21.01 -43.61 18.52
N LYS A 10 -20.58 -44.54 17.66
CA LYS A 10 -19.34 -44.39 16.89
C LYS A 10 -19.52 -43.34 15.79
N ALA A 11 -20.66 -43.36 15.09
CA ALA A 11 -20.99 -42.34 14.11
C ALA A 11 -21.15 -40.95 14.76
N LEU A 12 -21.82 -40.88 15.91
CA LEU A 12 -21.98 -39.62 16.65
C LEU A 12 -20.65 -39.06 17.16
N TYR A 13 -19.73 -39.92 17.60
CA TYR A 13 -18.40 -39.52 18.04
C TYR A 13 -17.59 -38.90 16.89
N PHE A 14 -17.53 -39.56 15.73
CA PHE A 14 -16.84 -39.01 14.56
C PHE A 14 -17.50 -37.73 14.04
N GLN A 15 -18.83 -37.62 14.12
CA GLN A 15 -19.54 -36.40 13.77
C GLN A 15 -19.18 -35.24 14.72
N ALA A 16 -19.08 -35.51 16.01
CA ALA A 16 -18.66 -34.52 17.00
C ALA A 16 -17.20 -34.09 16.79
N GLU A 17 -16.28 -35.03 16.53
CA GLU A 17 -14.88 -34.71 16.17
C GLU A 17 -14.80 -33.85 14.91
N ALA A 18 -15.57 -34.19 13.87
CA ALA A 18 -15.60 -33.40 12.63
C ALA A 18 -16.12 -31.97 12.87
N TRP A 19 -17.16 -31.80 13.71
CA TRP A 19 -17.64 -30.48 14.11
C TRP A 19 -16.63 -29.71 14.95
N CYS A 20 -15.93 -30.35 15.88
CA CYS A 20 -14.88 -29.72 16.67
C CYS A 20 -13.73 -29.23 15.77
N LEU A 21 -13.25 -30.08 14.85
CA LEU A 21 -12.20 -29.71 13.90
C LEU A 21 -12.64 -28.56 12.97
N GLN A 22 -13.90 -28.59 12.51
CA GLN A 22 -14.44 -27.52 11.68
C GLN A 22 -14.56 -26.20 12.47
N ALA A 23 -15.01 -26.25 13.72
CA ALA A 23 -15.11 -25.08 14.60
C ALA A 23 -13.73 -24.50 14.91
N GLU A 24 -12.73 -25.34 15.17
CA GLU A 24 -11.35 -24.93 15.43
C GLU A 24 -10.71 -24.29 14.18
N ALA A 25 -10.91 -24.87 12.99
CA ALA A 25 -10.46 -24.28 11.74
C ALA A 25 -11.10 -22.90 11.48
N GLN A 26 -12.40 -22.76 11.75
CA GLN A 26 -13.10 -21.47 11.64
C GLN A 26 -12.57 -20.45 12.66
N HIS A 27 -12.28 -20.88 13.88
CA HIS A 27 -11.72 -20.01 14.91
C HIS A 27 -10.33 -19.49 14.51
N LEU A 28 -9.43 -20.38 14.09
CA LEU A 28 -8.09 -19.99 13.62
C LEU A 28 -8.15 -19.05 12.43
N GLN A 29 -9.09 -19.29 11.50
CA GLN A 29 -9.28 -18.39 10.36
C GLN A 29 -9.79 -17.01 10.80
N ALA A 30 -10.73 -16.96 11.76
CA ALA A 30 -11.23 -15.69 12.30
C ALA A 30 -10.14 -14.92 13.06
N GLU A 31 -9.33 -15.60 13.86
CA GLU A 31 -8.18 -14.99 14.55
C GLU A 31 -7.15 -14.45 13.56
N ALA A 32 -6.80 -15.23 12.52
CA ALA A 32 -5.89 -14.77 11.47
C ALA A 32 -6.42 -13.53 10.74
N TRP A 33 -7.73 -13.51 10.45
CA TRP A 33 -8.38 -12.35 9.84
C TRP A 33 -8.35 -11.12 10.75
N CYS A 34 -8.63 -11.29 12.05
CA CYS A 34 -8.56 -10.21 13.03
C CYS A 34 -7.14 -9.64 13.14
N LEU A 35 -6.12 -10.50 13.24
CA LEU A 35 -4.73 -10.09 13.30
C LEU A 35 -4.31 -9.32 12.03
N GLN A 36 -4.74 -9.78 10.86
CA GLN A 36 -4.47 -9.09 9.60
C GLN A 36 -5.13 -7.71 9.56
N ALA A 37 -6.40 -7.62 9.97
CA ALA A 37 -7.12 -6.35 10.02
C ALA A 37 -6.48 -5.37 11.01
N GLU A 38 -6.05 -5.84 12.18
CA GLU A 38 -5.33 -5.02 13.16
C GLU A 38 -4.01 -4.51 12.58
N ALA A 39 -3.19 -5.38 11.98
CA ALA A 39 -1.93 -4.99 11.36
C ALA A 39 -2.10 -3.93 10.26
N HIS A 40 -3.20 -4.00 9.51
CA HIS A 40 -3.53 -3.05 8.44
C HIS A 40 -3.95 -1.66 8.96
N LEU A 41 -4.44 -1.60 10.20
CA LEU A 41 -4.72 -0.37 10.93
C LEU A 41 -3.48 0.20 11.66
N GLN A 42 -2.44 -0.61 11.89
CA GLN A 42 -1.22 -0.16 12.53
C GLN A 42 -0.38 0.74 11.62
N GLN A 43 0.39 1.62 12.26
CA GLN A 43 1.37 2.44 11.57
C GLN A 43 2.46 1.55 10.94
N THR A 44 2.98 1.98 9.80
CA THR A 44 3.99 1.26 9.05
C THR A 44 5.40 1.69 9.47
N THR A 45 6.36 0.78 9.35
CA THR A 45 7.78 1.16 9.32
C THR A 45 8.08 1.94 8.05
N PHE A 46 9.21 2.65 7.99
CA PHE A 46 9.58 3.39 6.77
C PHE A 46 9.67 2.51 5.52
N GLY A 47 10.12 1.26 5.66
CA GLY A 47 10.26 0.32 4.55
C GLY A 47 8.90 -0.13 4.03
N GLU A 48 8.04 -0.58 4.93
CA GLU A 48 6.66 -0.96 4.60
C GLU A 48 5.89 0.21 3.99
N PHE A 49 6.08 1.42 4.51
CA PHE A 49 5.50 2.64 3.95
C PHE A 49 5.96 2.88 2.51
N LEU A 50 7.27 2.83 2.24
CA LEU A 50 7.81 3.03 0.90
C LEU A 50 7.29 1.97 -0.08
N ASP A 51 7.29 0.70 0.33
CA ASP A 51 6.80 -0.40 -0.47
C ASP A 51 5.30 -0.22 -0.79
N ALA A 52 4.48 0.10 0.21
CA ALA A 52 3.06 0.38 0.03
C ALA A 52 2.82 1.59 -0.90
N CYS A 53 3.54 2.70 -0.71
CA CYS A 53 3.44 3.85 -1.61
C CYS A 53 3.84 3.51 -3.05
N HIS A 54 4.85 2.65 -3.25
CA HIS A 54 5.25 2.24 -4.57
C HIS A 54 4.18 1.39 -5.25
N SER A 55 3.68 0.37 -4.54
CA SER A 55 2.70 -0.58 -5.05
C SER A 55 1.32 0.04 -5.29
N LEU A 56 0.85 0.88 -4.36
CA LEU A 56 -0.49 1.46 -4.40
C LEU A 56 -0.54 2.78 -5.17
N LEU A 57 0.42 3.68 -4.95
CA LEU A 57 0.29 5.05 -5.46
C LEU A 57 1.09 5.28 -6.76
N SER A 58 2.30 4.71 -6.87
CA SER A 58 3.22 5.04 -7.96
C SER A 58 2.99 4.19 -9.22
N LEU A 59 2.73 2.89 -9.06
CA LEU A 59 2.50 1.99 -10.21
C LEU A 59 1.18 2.25 -10.93
N LEU A 60 0.19 2.80 -10.22
CA LEU A 60 -1.13 3.07 -10.77
C LEU A 60 -1.25 4.43 -11.46
N LEU A 61 -0.17 5.22 -11.53
CA LEU A 61 -0.18 6.52 -12.21
C LEU A 61 -0.38 6.36 -13.72
N VAL A 62 -1.60 6.59 -14.19
CA VAL A 62 -1.93 6.58 -15.62
C VAL A 62 -2.09 8.01 -16.15
N VAL A 63 -1.30 8.34 -17.15
CA VAL A 63 -1.40 9.61 -17.87
C VAL A 63 -2.57 9.54 -18.86
N ALA A 64 -3.40 10.59 -18.89
CA ALA A 64 -4.51 10.69 -19.82
C ALA A 64 -4.00 10.73 -21.29
N PRO A 65 -4.84 10.37 -22.26
CA PRO A 65 -4.51 10.58 -23.67
C PRO A 65 -4.30 12.06 -24.00
N LEU A 66 -3.40 12.34 -24.95
CA LEU A 66 -3.07 13.69 -25.45
C LEU A 66 -4.29 14.56 -25.81
N SER A 67 -5.42 13.94 -26.19
CA SER A 67 -6.68 14.62 -26.50
C SER A 67 -7.38 15.26 -25.30
N LYS A 68 -7.12 14.79 -24.09
CA LYS A 68 -7.74 15.27 -22.84
C LYS A 68 -6.89 16.31 -22.10
N PHE A 69 -5.66 16.56 -22.54
CA PHE A 69 -4.84 17.59 -21.94
C PHE A 69 -5.45 18.96 -22.22
N THR A 70 -5.35 19.84 -21.23
CA THR A 70 -5.68 21.24 -21.43
C THR A 70 -4.74 21.81 -22.49
N LYS A 71 -5.28 22.14 -23.67
CA LYS A 71 -4.58 23.01 -24.64
C LYS A 71 -4.56 24.43 -24.10
N GLY A 72 -3.80 24.65 -23.04
CA GLY A 72 -3.46 25.98 -22.59
C GLY A 72 -2.52 26.62 -23.61
N SER A 73 -2.78 27.87 -23.97
CA SER A 73 -1.76 28.68 -24.65
C SER A 73 -0.64 28.92 -23.64
N ILE A 74 0.53 28.33 -23.87
CA ILE A 74 1.70 28.57 -23.04
C ILE A 74 2.08 30.04 -23.27
N PRO A 75 1.93 30.93 -22.27
CA PRO A 75 2.28 32.32 -22.46
C PRO A 75 3.78 32.43 -22.76
N PRO A 76 4.20 33.46 -23.52
CA PRO A 76 5.62 33.71 -23.73
C PRO A 76 6.33 33.74 -22.37
N PRO A 77 7.52 33.12 -22.24
CA PRO A 77 8.27 33.05 -20.99
C PRO A 77 8.92 34.39 -20.64
N THR A 78 8.15 35.48 -20.65
CA THR A 78 8.61 36.84 -20.38
C THR A 78 9.18 36.93 -18.97
N GLY A 79 10.46 37.31 -18.85
CA GLY A 79 11.14 37.45 -17.57
C GLY A 79 11.60 36.14 -16.91
N LYS A 80 11.46 34.98 -17.58
CA LYS A 80 11.98 33.70 -17.06
C LYS A 80 13.42 33.47 -17.55
N TYR A 81 14.30 33.06 -16.65
CA TYR A 81 15.64 32.62 -17.02
C TYR A 81 15.55 31.32 -17.80
N CYS A 82 15.97 31.35 -19.07
CA CYS A 82 16.06 30.16 -19.90
C CYS A 82 17.47 29.57 -19.72
N LEU A 83 17.56 28.32 -19.29
CA LEU A 83 18.83 27.61 -19.24
C LEU A 83 19.38 27.45 -20.66
N LEU A 84 20.53 28.06 -20.92
CA LEU A 84 21.18 28.01 -22.24
C LEU A 84 21.95 26.71 -22.47
N MET A 85 22.38 26.06 -21.39
CA MET A 85 23.10 24.79 -21.44
C MET A 85 22.71 23.90 -20.27
N LEU A 86 22.45 22.63 -20.57
CA LEU A 86 22.34 21.57 -19.59
C LEU A 86 23.72 20.91 -19.46
N HIS A 87 24.27 20.88 -18.26
CA HIS A 87 25.52 20.19 -17.99
C HIS A 87 25.22 18.77 -17.52
N SER A 88 26.07 17.83 -17.91
CA SER A 88 25.99 16.47 -17.37
C SER A 88 26.32 16.50 -15.89
N TRP A 89 25.42 15.96 -15.08
CA TRP A 89 25.67 15.71 -13.67
C TRP A 89 26.33 14.33 -13.52
N LEU A 90 27.64 14.30 -13.64
CA LEU A 90 28.45 13.08 -13.76
C LEU A 90 28.32 12.14 -12.55
N ASP A 91 28.18 12.71 -11.36
CA ASP A 91 28.05 11.99 -10.08
C ASP A 91 26.60 11.88 -9.60
N CYS A 92 25.62 12.23 -10.42
CA CYS A 92 24.20 12.25 -10.04
C CYS A 92 23.74 10.94 -9.38
N ALA A 93 24.03 9.80 -9.99
CA ALA A 93 23.63 8.50 -9.47
C ALA A 93 24.28 8.19 -8.11
N ALA A 94 25.58 8.46 -7.97
CA ALA A 94 26.30 8.22 -6.71
C ALA A 94 25.79 9.13 -5.59
N THR A 95 25.60 10.41 -5.90
CA THR A 95 25.08 11.41 -4.97
C THR A 95 23.64 11.09 -4.57
N GLN A 96 22.78 10.71 -5.51
CA GLN A 96 21.41 10.27 -5.24
C GLN A 96 21.37 9.04 -4.32
N GLN A 97 22.20 8.03 -4.61
CA GLN A 97 22.26 6.83 -3.79
C GLN A 97 22.77 7.14 -2.38
N GLN A 98 23.79 7.99 -2.24
CA GLN A 98 24.29 8.41 -0.94
C GLN A 98 23.22 9.12 -0.11
N ILE A 99 22.46 10.03 -0.74
CA ILE A 99 21.36 10.75 -0.08
C ILE A 99 20.29 9.75 0.35
N PHE A 100 19.84 8.87 -0.55
CA PHE A 100 18.82 7.86 -0.26
C PHE A 100 19.23 6.98 0.92
N MET A 101 20.45 6.43 0.91
CA MET A 101 20.96 5.59 2.00
C MET A 101 21.09 6.34 3.32
N SER A 102 21.41 7.65 3.27
CA SER A 102 21.45 8.50 4.46
C SER A 102 20.06 8.68 5.06
N VAL A 103 19.03 8.88 4.21
CA VAL A 103 17.63 8.98 4.65
C VAL A 103 17.15 7.65 5.23
N CYS A 104 17.41 6.52 4.55
CA CYS A 104 17.06 5.19 5.08
C CYS A 104 17.69 4.95 6.45
N ARG A 105 18.98 5.24 6.63
CA ARG A 105 19.65 5.08 7.93
C ARG A 105 19.02 5.95 9.04
N HIS A 106 18.54 7.13 8.68
CA HIS A 106 17.92 8.04 9.63
C HIS A 106 16.51 7.58 10.04
N LEU A 107 15.73 7.10 9.08
CA LEU A 107 14.33 6.70 9.29
C LEU A 107 14.16 5.22 9.68
N GLN A 108 15.20 4.40 9.50
CA GLN A 108 15.29 2.99 9.90
C GLN A 108 16.59 2.75 10.68
N PRO A 109 16.64 3.15 11.97
CA PRO A 109 17.78 2.85 12.82
C PRO A 109 17.96 1.33 12.98
N ILE A 110 19.21 0.87 13.00
CA ILE A 110 19.59 -0.55 12.99
C ILE A 110 19.43 -1.21 14.38
N GLU A 111 19.39 -0.42 15.45
CA GLU A 111 19.55 -0.89 16.84
C GLU A 111 18.22 -1.07 17.62
N GLU A 112 17.09 -0.59 17.10
CA GLU A 112 15.75 -0.78 17.67
C GLU A 112 14.80 -1.34 16.60
N SER A 113 13.75 -2.05 17.03
CA SER A 113 12.64 -2.42 16.14
C SER A 113 12.24 -1.17 15.36
N ALA A 114 12.32 -1.20 14.02
CA ALA A 114 12.15 -0.02 13.20
C ALA A 114 10.85 0.70 13.61
N PRO A 115 10.90 2.01 13.90
CA PRO A 115 9.78 2.67 14.52
C PRO A 115 8.63 2.77 13.51
N CYS A 116 7.47 2.25 13.91
CA CYS A 116 6.24 2.30 13.13
C CYS A 116 5.61 3.70 13.23
N LEU A 117 6.17 4.67 12.51
CA LEU A 117 5.78 6.09 12.60
C LEU A 117 5.02 6.58 11.37
N PHE A 118 4.89 5.74 10.34
CA PHE A 118 4.37 6.14 9.04
C PHE A 118 2.91 5.72 8.87
N THR A 119 2.27 6.30 7.85
CA THR A 119 0.86 6.11 7.55
C THR A 119 0.50 4.61 7.47
N PRO A 120 -0.58 4.17 8.14
CA PRO A 120 -1.08 2.81 8.04
C PRO A 120 -1.45 2.39 6.61
N CYS A 121 -1.41 1.09 6.32
CA CYS A 121 -1.73 0.57 4.99
C CYS A 121 -3.16 0.91 4.54
N HIS A 122 -4.18 0.80 5.40
CA HIS A 122 -5.57 1.13 5.01
C HIS A 122 -5.72 2.56 4.47
N GLN A 123 -5.03 3.53 5.07
CA GLN A 123 -5.14 4.91 4.61
C GLN A 123 -4.47 5.09 3.24
N LEU A 124 -3.37 4.37 2.98
CA LEU A 124 -2.73 4.39 1.67
C LEU A 124 -3.60 3.74 0.59
N GLU A 125 -4.38 2.71 0.95
CA GLU A 125 -5.39 2.12 0.06
C GLU A 125 -6.53 3.10 -0.23
N ASP A 126 -7.05 3.78 0.79
CA ASP A 126 -8.07 4.84 0.61
C ASP A 126 -7.57 5.93 -0.36
N PHE A 127 -6.30 6.35 -0.22
CA PHE A 127 -5.68 7.30 -1.15
C PHE A 127 -5.54 6.72 -2.56
N SER A 128 -5.15 5.44 -2.68
CA SER A 128 -5.04 4.74 -3.95
C SER A 128 -6.37 4.71 -4.70
N GLU A 129 -7.46 4.34 -4.01
CA GLU A 129 -8.81 4.32 -4.60
C GLU A 129 -9.25 5.71 -5.08
N MET A 130 -8.84 6.76 -4.37
CA MET A 130 -9.08 8.13 -4.80
C MET A 130 -8.27 8.47 -6.05
N ILE A 131 -6.98 8.11 -6.10
CA ILE A 131 -6.08 8.41 -7.23
C ILE A 131 -6.50 7.65 -8.50
N ASP A 132 -6.89 6.39 -8.39
CA ASP A 132 -7.29 5.53 -9.51
C ASP A 132 -8.46 6.10 -10.32
N GLN A 133 -9.28 6.96 -9.70
CA GLN A 133 -10.38 7.65 -10.36
C GLN A 133 -9.90 8.77 -11.31
N TYR A 134 -8.63 9.19 -11.22
CA TYR A 134 -8.10 10.35 -11.94
C TYR A 134 -6.91 10.00 -12.84
N LEU A 135 -7.16 9.96 -14.15
CA LEU A 135 -6.08 10.03 -15.15
C LEU A 135 -5.36 11.38 -15.02
N ILE A 136 -4.03 11.40 -14.97
CA ILE A 136 -3.27 12.65 -14.93
C ILE A 136 -3.39 13.37 -16.29
N SER A 137 -4.12 14.49 -16.32
CA SER A 137 -4.33 15.31 -17.52
C SER A 137 -4.02 16.80 -17.31
N SER A 138 -3.86 17.22 -16.05
CA SER A 138 -3.57 18.59 -15.67
C SER A 138 -2.86 18.64 -14.32
N GLU A 139 -2.25 19.78 -13.99
CA GLU A 139 -1.64 20.03 -12.66
C GLU A 139 -2.64 19.84 -11.51
N LYS A 140 -3.93 20.13 -11.75
CA LYS A 140 -4.98 19.98 -10.72
C LYS A 140 -5.05 18.55 -10.18
N ASN A 141 -4.75 17.57 -11.02
CA ASN A 141 -4.80 16.16 -10.65
C ASN A 141 -3.61 15.76 -9.76
N LEU A 142 -2.59 16.60 -9.66
CA LEU A 142 -1.44 16.40 -8.77
C LEU A 142 -1.65 17.05 -7.39
N GLU A 143 -2.68 17.87 -7.22
CA GLU A 143 -2.98 18.49 -5.92
C GLU A 143 -3.42 17.47 -4.85
N ILE A 144 -3.81 16.27 -5.25
CA ILE A 144 -4.12 15.16 -4.33
C ILE A 144 -2.92 14.71 -3.49
N TYR A 145 -1.70 15.11 -3.88
CA TYR A 145 -0.45 14.82 -3.17
C TYR A 145 0.02 15.99 -2.27
N LYS A 146 -0.76 17.07 -2.14
CA LYS A 146 -0.46 18.22 -1.25
C LYS A 146 -1.07 18.03 0.13
#